data_AF-A0A6V8PSR5-F1
#
_entry.id   AF-A0A6V8PSR5-F1
#
_cell.length_a   1.000
_cell.length_b   1.000
_cell.length_c   1.000
_cell.angle_alpha   90.00
_cell.angle_beta   90.00
_cell.angle_gamma   90.00
#
_symmetry.space_group_name_H-M   'P 1'
#
loop_
_entity.id
_entity.type
_entity.pdbx_description
1 polymer ?
#
loop_
_entity_poly.entity_id
_entity_poly.type
_entity_poly.pdbx_seq_one_letter_code
_entity_poly.pdbx_strand_id
1 'polypeptide(L)'
;TLYGLLDQDPELKMVTVSEYLDKAELKGHLDKIWSGSWINANFGTWIGSRSQARAWDYLYHTRSFLTTMERQGQVDQETAQRAWEEIYVAEGSDWFWWFGDYHHSGLDQVWDSQFRSHLRAVYQILNEQPPEHLFEAIISKDEAALVVRPTGPMHHPNQRREKL
;
A
#
# COMPACT_ATOMS: atom_id res chain seq x y z
N THR A 1 -9.36 5.52 32.34
CA THR A 1 -9.20 5.41 30.87
C THR A 1 -9.99 4.22 30.39
N LEU A 2 -10.25 4.06 29.08
CA LEU A 2 -10.92 2.88 28.54
C LEU A 2 -10.26 1.58 29.03
N TYR A 3 -8.93 1.48 28.91
CA TYR A 3 -8.18 0.30 29.37
C TYR A 3 -8.31 0.03 30.87
N GLY A 4 -8.34 1.07 31.72
CA GLY A 4 -8.54 0.88 33.16
C GLY A 4 -9.94 0.40 33.53
N LEU A 5 -10.97 0.74 32.75
CA LEU A 5 -12.32 0.22 32.94
C LEU A 5 -12.41 -1.25 32.49
N LEU A 6 -11.79 -1.59 31.35
CA LEU A 6 -11.75 -2.97 30.83
C LEU A 6 -10.97 -3.92 31.73
N ASP A 7 -9.95 -3.44 32.44
CA ASP A 7 -9.16 -4.25 33.39
C ASP A 7 -9.91 -4.58 34.68
N GLN A 8 -10.83 -3.70 35.10
CA GLN A 8 -11.61 -3.84 36.33
C GLN A 8 -12.96 -4.53 36.08
N ASP A 9 -13.32 -4.76 34.82
CA ASP A 9 -14.57 -5.40 34.46
C ASP A 9 -14.52 -6.90 34.82
N PRO A 10 -15.46 -7.42 35.63
CA PRO A 10 -15.41 -8.81 36.07
C PRO A 10 -15.82 -9.82 34.98
N GLU A 11 -16.45 -9.36 33.90
CA GLU A 11 -16.93 -10.21 32.80
C GLU A 11 -15.97 -10.21 31.60
N LEU A 12 -15.13 -9.18 31.48
CA LEU A 12 -14.15 -9.07 30.40
C LEU A 12 -12.73 -9.40 30.88
N LYS A 13 -11.99 -10.12 30.04
CA LYS A 13 -10.57 -10.38 30.27
C LYS A 13 -9.77 -9.94 29.05
N MET A 14 -8.94 -8.92 29.23
CA MET A 14 -7.99 -8.51 28.19
C MET A 14 -6.89 -9.56 28.06
N VAL A 15 -6.73 -10.10 26.86
CA VAL A 15 -5.70 -11.07 26.51
C VAL A 15 -5.14 -10.74 25.14
N THR A 16 -3.91 -11.16 24.90
CA THR A 16 -3.32 -11.19 23.56
C THR A 16 -3.95 -12.28 22.71
N VAL A 17 -3.78 -12.19 21.39
CA VAL A 17 -4.22 -13.24 20.45
C VAL A 17 -3.57 -14.58 20.80
N SER A 18 -2.28 -14.61 21.14
CA SER A 18 -1.57 -15.83 21.52
C SER A 18 -2.15 -16.48 22.78
N GLU A 19 -2.37 -15.71 23.84
CA GLU A 19 -2.95 -16.23 25.09
C GLU A 19 -4.38 -16.78 24.89
N TYR A 20 -5.15 -16.18 23.99
CA TYR A 20 -6.46 -16.69 23.62
C TYR A 20 -6.35 -18.01 22.86
N LEU A 21 -5.49 -18.07 21.84
CA LEU A 21 -5.30 -19.27 21.02
C LEU A 21 -4.76 -20.47 21.80
N ASP A 22 -3.94 -20.24 22.84
CA ASP A 22 -3.43 -21.30 23.73
C ASP A 22 -4.54 -21.92 24.60
N LYS A 23 -5.62 -21.18 24.87
CA LYS A 23 -6.73 -21.60 25.75
C LYS A 23 -8.00 -21.98 24.99
N ALA A 24 -8.11 -21.62 23.72
CA ALA A 24 -9.30 -21.83 22.92
C ALA A 24 -9.54 -23.33 22.66
N GLU A 25 -10.55 -23.91 23.30
CA GLU A 25 -10.92 -25.33 23.16
C GLU A 25 -11.62 -25.63 21.82
N LEU A 26 -12.38 -24.66 21.28
CA LEU A 26 -13.10 -24.77 20.01
C LEU A 26 -12.41 -23.94 18.94
N LYS A 27 -11.59 -24.60 18.13
CA LYS A 27 -11.08 -24.04 16.89
C LYS A 27 -12.16 -24.23 15.83
N GLY A 28 -13.05 -23.26 15.71
CA GLY A 28 -14.02 -23.22 14.60
C GLY A 28 -13.29 -23.45 13.27
N HIS A 29 -13.85 -24.30 12.41
CA HIS A 29 -13.27 -24.58 11.10
C HIS A 29 -13.90 -23.66 10.06
N LEU A 30 -13.07 -23.05 9.23
CA LEU A 30 -13.51 -22.33 8.04
C LEU A 30 -13.27 -23.22 6.83
N ASP A 31 -14.33 -23.76 6.24
CA ASP A 31 -14.23 -24.62 5.04
C ASP A 31 -13.65 -23.86 3.84
N LYS A 32 -13.90 -22.55 3.79
CA LYS A 32 -13.46 -21.68 2.69
C LYS A 32 -13.29 -20.24 3.15
N ILE A 33 -12.22 -19.62 2.66
CA ILE A 33 -12.02 -18.17 2.73
C ILE A 33 -12.09 -17.61 1.31
N TRP A 34 -12.86 -16.54 1.14
CA TRP A 34 -12.97 -15.84 -0.13
C TRP A 34 -11.89 -14.76 -0.23
N SER A 35 -11.35 -14.58 -1.43
CA SER A 35 -10.41 -13.50 -1.69
C SER A 35 -11.08 -12.14 -1.51
N GLY A 36 -10.43 -11.26 -0.76
CA GLY A 36 -10.91 -9.90 -0.54
C GLY A 36 -10.06 -9.20 0.51
N SER A 37 -10.48 -7.99 0.88
CA SER A 37 -9.90 -7.23 1.97
C SER A 37 -10.97 -6.77 2.95
N TRP A 38 -10.55 -6.31 4.12
CA TRP A 38 -11.45 -5.66 5.08
C TRP A 38 -12.12 -4.37 4.54
N ILE A 39 -11.65 -3.84 3.41
CA ILE A 39 -12.25 -2.69 2.72
C ILE A 39 -13.09 -3.21 1.56
N ASN A 40 -14.40 -2.99 1.64
CA ASN A 40 -15.38 -3.33 0.58
C ASN A 40 -15.38 -4.80 0.14
N ALA A 41 -14.76 -5.72 0.89
CA ALA A 41 -14.64 -7.14 0.57
C ALA A 41 -14.01 -7.43 -0.81
N ASN A 42 -13.14 -6.55 -1.32
CA ASN A 42 -12.46 -6.71 -2.60
C ASN A 42 -11.06 -6.05 -2.58
N PHE A 43 -10.37 -6.05 -3.72
CA PHE A 43 -9.02 -5.47 -3.88
C PHE A 43 -9.00 -4.12 -4.61
N GLY A 44 -10.15 -3.54 -4.92
CA GLY A 44 -10.26 -2.29 -5.70
C GLY A 44 -9.51 -1.11 -5.07
N THR A 45 -9.27 -1.14 -3.76
CA THR A 45 -8.42 -0.16 -3.08
C THR A 45 -6.97 -0.13 -3.61
N TRP A 46 -6.43 -1.25 -4.11
CA TRP A 46 -5.03 -1.35 -4.58
C TRP A 46 -4.88 -1.70 -6.07
N ILE A 47 -5.97 -2.07 -6.78
CA ILE A 47 -5.96 -2.39 -8.22
C ILE A 47 -7.23 -1.90 -8.95
N GLY A 48 -7.86 -0.84 -8.43
CA GLY A 48 -9.07 -0.25 -8.99
C GLY A 48 -8.84 0.85 -10.02
N SER A 49 -7.68 1.52 -10.03
CA SER A 49 -7.37 2.62 -10.96
C SER A 49 -6.38 2.23 -12.07
N ARG A 50 -6.32 3.03 -13.12
CA ARG A 50 -5.34 2.85 -14.21
C ARG A 50 -3.91 3.07 -13.72
N SER A 51 -3.71 4.04 -12.85
CA SER A 51 -2.40 4.34 -12.25
C SER A 51 -1.90 3.19 -11.37
N GLN A 52 -2.80 2.57 -10.59
CA GLN A 52 -2.49 1.35 -9.85
C GLN A 52 -2.12 0.18 -10.77
N ALA A 53 -2.89 -0.06 -11.84
CA ALA A 53 -2.58 -1.12 -12.80
C ALA A 53 -1.20 -0.93 -13.44
N ARG A 54 -0.87 0.30 -13.86
CA ARG A 54 0.45 0.63 -14.41
C ARG A 54 1.58 0.40 -13.41
N ALA A 55 1.39 0.80 -12.15
CA ALA A 55 2.37 0.55 -11.09
C ALA A 55 2.62 -0.96 -10.90
N TRP A 56 1.56 -1.78 -10.94
CA TRP A 56 1.68 -3.24 -10.86
C TRP A 56 2.44 -3.81 -12.06
N ASP A 57 2.17 -3.33 -13.27
CA ASP A 57 2.91 -3.75 -14.48
C ASP A 57 4.40 -3.43 -14.35
N TYR A 58 4.76 -2.22 -13.88
CA TYR A 58 6.14 -1.81 -13.71
C TYR A 58 6.88 -2.67 -12.68
N LEU A 59 6.23 -2.95 -11.54
CA LEU A 59 6.75 -3.84 -10.52
C LEU A 59 6.92 -5.28 -11.03
N TYR A 60 5.91 -5.81 -11.74
CA TYR A 60 5.95 -7.14 -12.34
C TYR A 60 7.12 -7.29 -13.31
N HIS A 61 7.31 -6.33 -14.23
CA HIS A 61 8.39 -6.36 -15.21
C HIS A 61 9.77 -6.28 -14.54
N THR A 62 9.93 -5.40 -13.56
CA THR A 62 11.19 -5.24 -12.81
C THR A 62 11.53 -6.52 -12.02
N ARG A 63 10.55 -7.09 -11.31
CA ARG A 63 10.73 -8.36 -10.56
C ARG A 63 11.06 -9.54 -11.50
N SER A 64 10.36 -9.62 -12.63
CA SER A 64 10.58 -10.66 -13.64
C SER A 64 11.96 -10.58 -14.27
N PHE A 65 12.46 -9.36 -14.49
CA PHE A 65 13.82 -9.11 -14.96
C PHE A 65 14.87 -9.66 -13.99
N LEU A 66 14.81 -9.26 -12.71
CA LEU A 66 15.71 -9.77 -11.66
C LEU A 66 15.68 -11.30 -11.58
N THR A 67 14.48 -11.88 -11.52
CA THR A 67 14.29 -13.34 -11.44
C THR A 67 14.91 -14.06 -12.65
N THR A 68 14.85 -13.45 -13.84
CA THR A 68 15.40 -14.03 -15.07
C THR A 68 16.93 -14.02 -15.04
N MET A 69 17.54 -12.90 -14.63
CA MET A 69 19.01 -12.80 -14.53
C MET A 69 19.58 -13.79 -13.49
N GLU A 70 18.91 -13.95 -12.35
CA GLU A 70 19.28 -14.95 -11.34
C GLU A 70 19.24 -16.38 -11.90
N ARG A 71 18.16 -16.74 -12.61
CA ARG A 71 18.03 -18.07 -13.24
C ARG A 71 19.09 -18.33 -14.30
N GLN A 72 19.57 -17.28 -14.96
CA GLN A 72 20.64 -17.35 -15.95
C GLN A 72 22.05 -17.35 -15.33
N GLY A 73 22.15 -17.21 -14.00
CA GLY A 73 23.43 -17.13 -13.30
C GLY A 73 24.25 -15.88 -13.62
N GLN A 74 23.57 -14.80 -14.04
CA GLN A 74 24.20 -13.53 -14.45
C GLN A 74 24.50 -12.60 -13.26
N VAL A 75 24.03 -12.95 -12.07
CA VAL A 75 24.06 -12.10 -10.88
C VAL A 75 24.55 -12.95 -9.72
N ASP A 76 25.51 -12.45 -8.96
CA ASP A 76 25.95 -13.08 -7.72
C ASP A 76 24.91 -12.89 -6.60
N GLN A 77 25.02 -13.71 -5.55
CA GLN A 77 24.03 -13.73 -4.47
C GLN A 77 23.92 -12.39 -3.72
N GLU A 78 25.03 -11.67 -3.53
CA GLU A 78 25.03 -10.41 -2.78
C GLU A 78 24.35 -9.30 -3.58
N THR A 79 24.66 -9.21 -4.88
CA THR A 79 24.01 -8.27 -5.80
C THR A 79 22.52 -8.57 -5.92
N ALA A 80 22.14 -9.85 -6.05
CA ALA A 80 20.74 -10.27 -6.11
C ALA A 80 19.98 -9.90 -4.82
N GLN A 81 20.58 -10.12 -3.65
CA GLN A 81 19.97 -9.77 -2.37
C GLN A 81 19.64 -8.27 -2.28
N ARG A 82 20.60 -7.41 -2.66
CA ARG A 82 20.39 -5.95 -2.67
C ARG A 82 19.29 -5.53 -3.66
N ALA A 83 19.24 -6.17 -4.83
CA ALA A 83 18.17 -5.92 -5.79
C ALA A 83 16.79 -6.38 -5.28
N TRP A 84 16.73 -7.50 -4.56
CA TRP A 84 15.50 -7.98 -3.91
C TRP A 84 15.01 -7.06 -2.80
N GLU A 85 15.90 -6.43 -2.04
CA GLU A 85 15.53 -5.43 -1.04
C GLU A 85 14.73 -4.26 -1.67
N GLU A 86 15.17 -3.77 -2.83
CA GLU A 86 14.45 -2.72 -3.58
C GLU A 86 13.06 -3.20 -4.06
N ILE A 87 12.95 -4.46 -4.50
CA ILE A 87 11.64 -5.06 -4.85
C ILE A 87 10.73 -5.13 -3.63
N TYR A 88 11.23 -5.56 -2.47
CA TYR A 88 10.42 -5.67 -1.26
C TYR A 88 9.94 -4.31 -0.75
N VAL A 89 10.75 -3.27 -0.91
CA VAL A 89 10.29 -1.90 -0.65
C VAL A 89 9.16 -1.52 -1.62
N ALA A 90 9.33 -1.80 -2.93
CA ALA A 90 8.32 -1.51 -3.95
C ALA A 90 7.03 -2.35 -3.83
N GLU A 91 7.06 -3.49 -3.13
CA GLU A 91 5.89 -4.34 -2.85
C GLU A 91 4.99 -3.82 -1.73
N GLY A 92 5.38 -2.72 -1.06
CA GLY A 92 4.57 -2.07 -0.03
C GLY A 92 3.19 -1.63 -0.55
N SER A 93 2.11 -2.02 0.14
CA SER A 93 0.75 -1.69 -0.29
C SER A 93 0.44 -0.20 -0.29
N ASP A 94 1.19 0.59 0.49
CA ASP A 94 1.04 2.04 0.58
C ASP A 94 1.25 2.73 -0.78
N TRP A 95 2.19 2.27 -1.61
CA TRP A 95 2.37 2.83 -2.96
C TRP A 95 1.06 2.80 -3.75
N PHE A 96 0.41 1.64 -3.77
CA PHE A 96 -0.84 1.41 -4.48
C PHE A 96 -2.02 2.13 -3.83
N TRP A 97 -1.99 2.33 -2.51
CA TRP A 97 -2.97 3.18 -1.84
C TRP A 97 -2.93 4.62 -2.38
N TRP A 98 -1.73 5.20 -2.52
CA TRP A 98 -1.53 6.57 -3.00
C TRP A 98 -1.69 6.74 -4.53
N PHE A 99 -1.56 5.67 -5.31
CA PHE A 99 -1.88 5.68 -6.74
C PHE A 99 -3.39 5.61 -7.04
N GLY A 100 -4.23 5.40 -6.02
CA GLY A 100 -5.67 5.30 -6.18
C GLY A 100 -6.34 6.67 -6.42
N ASP A 101 -7.43 6.67 -7.19
CA ASP A 101 -8.15 7.90 -7.56
C ASP A 101 -8.87 8.57 -6.38
N TYR A 102 -8.97 7.88 -5.24
CA TYR A 102 -9.79 8.27 -4.09
C TYR A 102 -8.97 8.71 -2.88
N HIS A 103 -7.64 8.57 -2.91
CA HIS A 103 -6.77 8.89 -1.78
C HIS A 103 -5.66 9.83 -2.24
N HIS A 104 -5.47 10.92 -1.52
CA HIS A 104 -4.43 11.91 -1.81
C HIS A 104 -3.58 12.12 -0.57
N SER A 105 -2.28 11.92 -0.71
CA SER A 105 -1.30 12.20 0.35
C SER A 105 -0.96 13.70 0.42
N GLY A 106 -1.27 14.48 -0.63
CA GLY A 106 -0.78 15.84 -0.83
C GLY A 106 0.68 15.89 -1.32
N LEU A 107 1.33 14.74 -1.44
CA LEU A 107 2.70 14.54 -1.93
C LEU A 107 2.76 13.42 -2.99
N ASP A 108 1.67 13.21 -3.74
CA ASP A 108 1.49 12.04 -4.60
C ASP A 108 2.62 11.91 -5.65
N GLN A 109 3.13 13.04 -6.17
CA GLN A 109 4.27 13.07 -7.08
C GLN A 109 5.59 12.60 -6.43
N VAL A 110 5.76 12.84 -5.13
CA VAL A 110 6.93 12.38 -4.38
C VAL A 110 6.86 10.88 -4.20
N TRP A 111 5.70 10.35 -3.81
CA TRP A 111 5.47 8.90 -3.71
C TRP A 111 5.69 8.19 -5.05
N ASP A 112 5.14 8.73 -6.15
CA ASP A 112 5.38 8.22 -7.50
C ASP A 112 6.87 8.17 -7.85
N SER A 113 7.59 9.26 -7.63
CA SER A 113 9.03 9.35 -7.92
C SER A 113 9.85 8.36 -7.09
N GLN A 114 9.53 8.20 -5.80
CA GLN A 114 10.23 7.27 -4.91
C GLN A 114 9.97 5.82 -5.31
N PHE A 115 8.72 5.44 -5.57
CA PHE A 115 8.37 4.11 -6.07
C PHE A 115 9.16 3.75 -7.32
N ARG A 116 9.16 4.63 -8.33
CA ARG A 116 9.93 4.42 -9.56
C ARG A 116 11.44 4.44 -9.33
N SER A 117 11.93 5.14 -8.30
CA SER A 117 13.34 5.09 -7.93
C SER A 117 13.77 3.72 -7.44
N HIS A 118 12.96 3.05 -6.62
CA HIS A 118 13.22 1.67 -6.18
C HIS A 118 13.27 0.71 -7.37
N LEU A 119 12.32 0.84 -8.31
CA LEU A 119 12.33 0.01 -9.53
C LEU A 119 13.58 0.26 -10.38
N ARG A 120 14.00 1.52 -10.56
CA ARG A 120 15.25 1.84 -11.30
C ARG A 120 16.50 1.37 -10.56
N ALA A 121 16.51 1.40 -9.24
CA ALA A 121 17.62 0.93 -8.42
C ALA A 121 17.90 -0.55 -8.66
N VAL A 122 16.87 -1.39 -8.87
CA VAL A 122 17.04 -2.80 -9.27
C VAL A 122 17.92 -2.92 -10.51
N TYR A 123 17.59 -2.22 -11.60
CA TYR A 123 18.38 -2.25 -12.83
C TYR A 123 19.81 -1.74 -12.60
N GLN A 124 19.97 -0.64 -11.85
CA GLN A 124 21.27 -0.05 -11.55
C GLN A 124 22.17 -0.98 -10.74
N ILE A 125 21.63 -1.66 -9.73
CA ILE A 125 22.35 -2.66 -8.91
C ILE A 125 22.84 -3.81 -9.80
N LEU A 126 22.03 -4.20 -10.79
CA LEU A 126 22.35 -5.26 -11.76
C LEU A 126 23.27 -4.76 -12.89
N ASN A 127 23.74 -3.51 -12.84
CA ASN A 127 24.54 -2.84 -13.87
C ASN A 127 23.85 -2.73 -15.25
N GLU A 128 22.54 -2.62 -15.24
CA GLU A 128 21.68 -2.59 -16.43
C GLU A 128 20.98 -1.23 -16.55
N GLN A 129 20.64 -0.84 -17.78
CA GLN A 129 19.94 0.43 -18.01
C GLN A 129 18.44 0.27 -17.67
N PRO A 130 17.87 1.11 -16.79
CA PRO A 130 16.44 1.06 -16.51
C PRO A 130 15.62 1.41 -17.76
N PRO A 131 14.48 0.71 -18.00
CA PRO A 131 13.58 1.06 -19.09
C PRO A 131 13.07 2.51 -19.04
N GLU A 132 12.88 3.13 -20.21
CA GLU A 132 12.47 4.55 -20.33
C GLU A 132 11.17 4.86 -19.57
N HIS A 133 10.20 3.94 -19.57
CA HIS A 133 8.91 4.12 -18.91
C HIS A 133 9.01 4.31 -17.38
N LEU A 134 10.13 3.93 -16.75
CA LEU A 134 10.37 4.19 -15.32
C LEU A 134 10.77 5.64 -15.03
N PHE A 135 11.08 6.43 -16.06
CA PHE A 135 11.35 7.87 -15.94
C PHE A 135 10.10 8.73 -16.12
N GLU A 136 9.01 8.14 -16.60
CA GLU A 136 7.71 8.79 -16.75
C GLU A 136 6.87 8.63 -15.47
N ALA A 137 6.15 9.68 -15.09
CA ALA A 137 5.29 9.63 -13.90
C ALA A 137 4.12 8.67 -14.11
N ILE A 138 3.80 7.85 -13.10
CA ILE A 138 2.64 6.96 -13.13
C ILE A 138 1.36 7.78 -13.02
N ILE A 139 1.32 8.71 -12.07
CA ILE A 139 0.19 9.60 -11.82
C ILE A 139 0.17 10.70 -12.90
N SER A 140 -0.94 10.81 -13.62
CA SER A 140 -1.09 11.84 -14.66
C SER A 140 -1.37 13.23 -14.05
N LYS A 141 -1.07 14.29 -14.81
CA LYS A 141 -1.35 15.68 -14.39
C LYS A 141 -2.85 15.96 -14.18
N ASP A 142 -3.71 15.29 -14.93
CA ASP A 142 -5.16 15.45 -14.82
C ASP A 142 -5.71 14.80 -13.54
N GLU A 143 -5.11 13.69 -13.09
CA GLU A 143 -5.47 13.02 -11.83
C GLU A 143 -4.98 13.82 -10.60
N ALA A 144 -3.83 14.49 -10.70
CA ALA A 144 -3.30 15.34 -9.61
C ALA A 144 -4.12 16.63 -9.37
N ALA A 145 -4.90 17.08 -10.36
CA ALA A 145 -5.61 18.37 -10.31
C ALA A 145 -6.91 18.35 -9.48
N LEU A 146 -7.36 17.18 -8.99
CA LEU A 146 -8.60 17.05 -8.22
C LEU A 146 -8.48 17.51 -6.75
N VAL A 147 -7.29 17.91 -6.30
CA VAL A 147 -7.08 18.46 -4.96
C VAL A 147 -7.59 19.91 -4.89
N VAL A 148 -8.91 20.07 -4.77
CA VAL A 148 -9.51 21.36 -4.44
C VAL A 148 -9.23 21.65 -2.97
N ARG A 149 -8.36 22.64 -2.71
CA ARG A 149 -8.14 23.12 -1.35
C ARG A 149 -9.48 23.64 -0.79
N PRO A 150 -9.82 23.34 0.48
CA PRO A 150 -10.97 23.97 1.11
C PRO A 150 -10.79 25.49 1.06
N THR A 151 -11.63 26.18 0.31
CA THR A 151 -11.59 27.64 0.14
C THR A 151 -12.51 28.39 1.09
N GLY A 152 -13.21 27.67 1.99
CA GLY A 152 -14.20 28.26 2.89
C GLY A 152 -14.22 27.63 4.28
N PRO A 153 -14.76 28.36 5.29
CA PRO A 153 -14.90 27.85 6.65
C PRO A 153 -15.85 26.64 6.70
N MET A 154 -15.46 25.58 7.40
CA MET A 154 -16.33 24.42 7.65
C MET A 154 -17.61 24.88 8.37
N HIS A 155 -18.76 24.78 7.70
CA HIS A 155 -20.05 25.00 8.34
C HIS A 155 -20.48 23.74 9.09
N HIS A 156 -20.58 23.84 10.42
CA HIS A 156 -21.17 22.79 11.23
C HIS A 156 -22.69 22.72 10.94
N PRO A 157 -23.30 21.55 10.64
CA PRO A 157 -24.69 21.45 10.17
C PRO A 157 -25.79 21.93 11.15
N ASN A 158 -25.45 22.44 12.33
CA ASN A 158 -26.39 22.65 13.43
C ASN A 158 -26.31 24.02 14.12
N GLN A 159 -25.73 25.04 13.49
CA GLN A 159 -25.96 26.41 13.96
C GLN A 159 -27.21 26.97 13.29
N ARG A 160 -28.38 26.65 13.87
CA ARG A 160 -29.62 27.39 13.59
C ARG A 160 -29.35 28.87 13.85
N ARG A 161 -29.63 29.70 12.85
CA ARG A 161 -29.72 31.14 12.98
C ARG A 161 -30.85 31.48 13.95
N GLU A 162 -30.51 31.84 15.18
CA GLU A 162 -31.39 32.69 15.97
C GLU A 162 -31.19 34.13 15.48
N LYS A 163 -32.14 34.60 14.69
CA LYS A 163 -32.29 36.02 14.39
C LYS A 163 -33.12 36.64 15.51
N LEU A 164 -32.56 37.67 16.15
CA LEU A 164 -33.31 38.74 16.83
C LEU A 164 -34.16 39.52 15.83
#